data_AF-B7G361-F1
#
_entry.id   AF-B7G361-F1
#
_cell.length_a   1.000
_cell.length_b   1.000
_cell.length_c   1.000
_cell.angle_alpha   90.00
_cell.angle_beta   90.00
_cell.angle_gamma   90.00
#
_symmetry.space_group_name_H-M   'P 1'
#
loop_
_entity.id
_entity.type
_entity.pdbx_description
1 polymer ?
#
loop_
_entity_poly.entity_id
_entity_poly.type
_entity_poly.pdbx_seq_one_letter_code
_entity_poly.pdbx_strand_id
1 'polypeptide(L)'
;MAPEAAKRGELDTCRRQPISPEEADDLISQCDTMLESIQGDILDAAALAQEAGFTVESDLTAIRTGTAATVLTAGHSNTDHVVVWTQDYATDRIAELKRNMATRVRAQQPEAKGQDRWDKPKLPGERRRRIVREKDAPEAPPEPPSSGYIIFLGQMTTKMRHDRPNEQHSQTRVVQEISKMWRIGLSDEERQYYADFCEQARVEYKQQDLEFRATGTFKPSEEFVREAGVGLWVRKTWKKKNVLEKEIAQYDTVKFPMRPPEFDEAYKKREIESKRRRKLKQKGLLNEDGTEKPL
;
A
#
# COMPACT_ATOMS: atom_id res chain seq x y z
N MET A 1 49.38 -2.73 18.78
CA MET A 1 48.01 -2.76 19.32
C MET A 1 47.05 -2.85 18.15
N ALA A 2 46.61 -4.07 17.83
CA ALA A 2 45.71 -4.37 16.71
C ALA A 2 44.28 -4.50 17.23
N PRO A 3 43.26 -3.93 16.54
CA PRO A 3 41.88 -4.04 16.99
C PRO A 3 41.23 -5.34 16.52
N GLU A 4 40.44 -5.90 17.43
CA GLU A 4 39.57 -7.08 17.34
C GLU A 4 38.75 -7.16 16.06
N ALA A 5 38.85 -8.32 15.41
CA ALA A 5 37.99 -8.74 14.32
C ALA A 5 36.59 -9.10 14.84
N ALA A 6 35.60 -8.27 14.52
CA ALA A 6 34.20 -8.50 14.80
C ALA A 6 33.66 -9.70 13.99
N LYS A 7 33.18 -10.72 14.69
CA LYS A 7 32.47 -11.89 14.16
C LYS A 7 31.19 -11.44 13.48
N ARG A 8 31.08 -11.66 12.16
CA ARG A 8 29.83 -11.51 11.41
C ARG A 8 28.93 -12.70 11.76
N GLY A 9 27.77 -12.42 12.34
CA GLY A 9 26.73 -13.42 12.56
C GLY A 9 26.18 -13.90 11.22
N GLU A 10 26.25 -15.22 11.00
CA GLU A 10 25.49 -15.94 9.99
C GLU A 10 24.00 -15.70 10.26
N LEU A 11 23.33 -15.06 9.31
CA LEU A 11 21.87 -15.03 9.28
C LEU A 11 21.43 -16.40 8.78
N ASP A 12 21.13 -17.27 9.74
CA ASP A 12 20.49 -18.56 9.54
C ASP A 12 19.24 -18.38 8.69
N THR A 13 19.33 -18.79 7.42
CA THR A 13 18.15 -18.98 6.59
C THR A 13 17.36 -20.12 7.22
N CYS A 14 16.31 -19.78 7.98
CA CYS A 14 15.33 -20.74 8.46
C CYS A 14 14.59 -21.39 7.27
N ARG A 15 15.26 -22.31 6.58
CA ARG A 15 14.59 -23.38 5.85
C ARG A 15 13.75 -24.10 6.90
N ARG A 16 12.44 -23.86 6.89
CA ARG A 16 11.49 -24.69 7.65
C ARG A 16 11.79 -26.13 7.24
N GLN A 17 12.37 -26.88 8.16
CA GLN A 17 12.54 -28.30 7.94
C GLN A 17 11.14 -28.90 7.77
N PRO A 18 10.96 -29.84 6.83
CA PRO A 18 9.70 -30.53 6.70
C PRO A 18 9.38 -31.19 8.05
N ILE A 19 8.20 -30.87 8.59
CA ILE A 19 7.70 -31.41 9.86
C ILE A 19 7.80 -32.93 9.77
N SER A 20 8.38 -33.56 10.79
CA SER A 20 8.52 -35.01 10.78
C SER A 20 7.12 -35.66 10.88
N PRO A 21 6.92 -36.88 10.36
CA PRO A 21 5.64 -37.57 10.49
C PRO A 21 5.20 -37.71 11.96
N GLU A 22 6.15 -37.92 12.87
CA GLU A 22 5.90 -38.03 14.32
C GLU A 22 5.42 -36.69 14.90
N GLU A 23 6.04 -35.57 14.51
CA GLU A 23 5.60 -34.23 14.92
C GLU A 23 4.21 -33.89 14.37
N ALA A 24 3.85 -34.39 13.19
CA ALA A 24 2.53 -34.22 12.63
C ALA A 24 1.46 -34.99 13.41
N ASP A 25 1.75 -36.22 13.82
CA ASP A 25 0.85 -37.04 14.63
C ASP A 25 0.66 -36.45 16.04
N ASP A 26 1.71 -35.91 16.64
CA ASP A 26 1.63 -35.18 17.92
C ASP A 26 0.75 -33.93 17.81
N LEU A 27 0.85 -33.19 16.70
CA LEU A 27 0.00 -32.03 16.44
C LEU A 27 -1.47 -32.43 16.26
N ILE A 28 -1.73 -33.55 15.59
CA ILE A 28 -3.09 -34.08 15.42
C ILE A 28 -3.67 -34.48 16.79
N SER A 29 -2.90 -35.18 17.61
CA SER A 29 -3.32 -35.54 18.98
C SER A 29 -3.60 -34.31 19.85
N GLN A 30 -2.79 -33.26 19.73
CA GLN A 30 -3.05 -31.98 20.40
C GLN A 30 -4.33 -31.30 19.89
N CYS A 31 -4.65 -31.42 18.60
CA CYS A 31 -5.92 -30.93 18.07
C CYS A 31 -7.11 -31.70 18.63
N ASP A 32 -7.02 -33.02 18.73
CA ASP A 32 -8.10 -33.86 19.27
C ASP A 32 -8.37 -33.56 20.74
N THR A 33 -7.33 -33.42 21.57
CA THR A 33 -7.48 -33.04 22.98
C THR A 33 -8.09 -31.64 23.15
N MET A 34 -7.76 -30.68 22.29
CA MET A 34 -8.42 -29.37 22.30
C MET A 34 -9.91 -29.47 21.91
N LEU A 35 -10.24 -30.31 20.93
CA LEU A 35 -11.64 -30.52 20.51
C LEU A 35 -12.46 -31.16 21.63
N GLU A 36 -11.90 -32.13 22.35
CA GLU A 36 -12.55 -32.74 23.52
C GLU A 36 -12.77 -31.71 24.64
N SER A 37 -11.77 -30.84 24.91
CA SER A 37 -11.91 -29.75 25.88
C SER A 37 -13.02 -28.77 25.50
N ILE A 38 -13.07 -28.34 24.23
CA ILE A 38 -14.11 -27.42 23.73
C ILE A 38 -15.49 -28.08 23.85
N GLN A 39 -15.59 -29.37 23.57
CA GLN A 39 -16.84 -30.10 23.70
C GLN A 39 -17.31 -30.17 25.16
N GLY A 40 -16.38 -30.32 26.11
CA GLY A 40 -16.66 -30.19 27.55
C GLY A 40 -17.21 -28.80 27.92
N ASP A 41 -16.52 -27.73 27.49
CA ASP A 41 -16.95 -26.35 27.76
C ASP A 41 -18.34 -26.05 27.19
N ILE A 42 -18.67 -26.60 26.03
CA ILE A 42 -20.01 -26.45 25.41
C ILE A 42 -21.09 -27.13 26.25
N LEU A 43 -20.80 -28.33 26.79
CA LEU A 43 -21.74 -29.05 27.64
C LEU A 43 -21.96 -28.34 28.98
N ASP A 44 -20.90 -27.82 29.58
CA ASP A 44 -20.98 -27.05 30.82
C ASP A 44 -21.75 -25.73 30.62
N ALA A 45 -21.49 -25.03 29.50
CA ALA A 45 -22.25 -23.83 29.14
C ALA A 45 -23.73 -24.14 28.89
N ALA A 46 -24.05 -25.28 28.28
CA ALA A 46 -25.43 -25.72 28.07
C ALA A 46 -26.13 -26.04 29.40
N ALA A 47 -25.43 -26.69 30.34
CA ALA A 47 -25.95 -26.97 31.68
C ALA A 47 -26.25 -25.68 32.47
N LEU A 48 -25.33 -24.70 32.44
CA LEU A 48 -25.52 -23.39 33.06
C LEU A 48 -26.69 -22.61 32.44
N ALA A 49 -26.85 -22.69 31.11
CA ALA A 49 -27.98 -22.07 30.42
C ALA A 49 -29.32 -22.70 30.86
N GLN A 50 -29.37 -24.02 31.01
CA GLN A 50 -30.55 -24.73 31.48
C GLN A 50 -30.91 -24.38 32.93
N GLU A 51 -29.91 -24.28 33.82
CA GLU A 51 -30.12 -23.86 35.22
C GLU A 51 -30.65 -22.42 35.31
N ALA A 52 -30.19 -21.53 34.42
CA ALA A 52 -30.67 -20.16 34.33
C ALA A 52 -32.06 -20.01 33.65
N GLY A 53 -32.72 -21.12 33.29
CA GLY A 53 -34.04 -21.12 32.67
C GLY A 53 -34.03 -20.77 31.17
N PHE A 54 -32.85 -20.72 30.54
CA PHE A 54 -32.74 -20.63 29.09
C PHE A 54 -32.84 -22.05 28.50
N THR A 55 -33.99 -22.37 27.93
CA THR A 55 -34.13 -23.55 27.08
C THR A 55 -33.40 -23.27 25.76
N VAL A 56 -32.17 -23.75 25.65
CA VAL A 56 -31.49 -23.85 24.36
C VAL A 56 -32.18 -24.98 23.59
N GLU A 57 -33.32 -24.69 22.96
CA GLU A 57 -33.76 -25.48 21.82
C GLU A 57 -32.69 -25.27 20.75
N SER A 58 -31.65 -26.11 20.78
CA SER A 58 -30.62 -26.15 19.76
C SER A 58 -31.28 -26.71 18.51
N ASP A 59 -31.97 -25.83 17.79
CA ASP A 59 -32.50 -26.06 16.46
C ASP A 59 -31.31 -26.07 15.48
N LEU A 60 -30.40 -27.04 15.67
CA LEU A 60 -29.27 -27.33 14.80
C LEU A 60 -29.73 -27.69 13.38
N THR A 61 -31.02 -27.99 13.22
CA THR A 61 -31.73 -28.13 11.96
C THR A 61 -31.94 -26.80 11.23
N ALA A 62 -32.12 -25.67 11.92
CA ALA A 62 -32.28 -24.34 11.30
C ALA A 62 -30.96 -23.77 10.76
N ILE A 63 -29.81 -24.14 11.36
CA ILE A 63 -28.49 -23.77 10.83
C ILE A 63 -28.21 -24.49 9.49
N ARG A 64 -28.79 -25.69 9.30
CA ARG A 64 -28.59 -26.51 8.09
C ARG A 64 -29.36 -26.00 6.86
N THR A 65 -30.38 -25.16 7.04
CA THR A 65 -31.15 -24.56 5.93
C THR A 65 -30.78 -23.11 5.61
N GLY A 66 -29.80 -22.53 6.32
CA GLY A 66 -28.93 -21.48 5.80
C GLY A 66 -29.64 -20.26 5.19
N THR A 67 -30.71 -19.75 5.81
CA THR A 67 -31.32 -18.48 5.38
C THR A 67 -31.64 -17.60 6.59
N ALA A 68 -30.60 -17.20 7.33
CA ALA A 68 -30.70 -15.97 8.11
C ALA A 68 -31.04 -14.85 7.11
N ALA A 69 -32.23 -14.28 7.23
CA ALA A 69 -32.69 -13.24 6.32
C ALA A 69 -31.78 -12.02 6.51
N THR A 70 -30.90 -11.79 5.52
CA THR A 70 -30.06 -10.60 5.50
C THR A 70 -30.97 -9.41 5.19
N VAL A 71 -31.42 -8.71 6.23
CA VAL A 71 -32.25 -7.52 6.06
C VAL A 71 -31.31 -6.34 5.84
N LEU A 72 -31.34 -5.80 4.63
CA LEU A 72 -30.64 -4.56 4.34
C LEU A 72 -31.38 -3.42 5.04
N THR A 73 -30.73 -2.82 6.04
CA THR A 73 -31.23 -1.56 6.59
C THR A 73 -31.18 -0.51 5.48
N ALA A 74 -32.28 0.21 5.25
CA ALA A 74 -32.39 1.28 4.24
C ALA A 74 -31.51 2.52 4.55
N GLY A 75 -30.41 2.35 5.29
CA GLY A 75 -29.56 3.40 5.84
C GLY A 75 -28.43 3.83 4.90
N HIS A 76 -28.13 5.13 4.92
CA HIS A 76 -27.19 5.89 4.07
C HIS A 76 -25.69 5.61 4.29
N SER A 77 -25.30 4.41 4.73
CA SER A 77 -23.89 4.06 4.97
C SER A 77 -23.42 2.99 3.98
N ASN A 78 -22.48 3.36 3.09
CA ASN A 78 -21.96 2.46 2.06
C ASN A 78 -21.20 1.24 2.61
N THR A 79 -20.82 1.22 3.89
CA THR A 79 -20.03 0.13 4.48
C THR A 79 -20.74 -0.66 5.58
N ASP A 80 -21.86 -0.17 6.13
CA ASP A 80 -22.55 -0.76 7.29
C ASP A 80 -24.05 -1.05 7.02
N HIS A 81 -24.45 -1.27 5.77
CA HIS A 81 -25.87 -1.46 5.40
C HIS A 81 -26.39 -2.90 5.60
N VAL A 82 -25.47 -3.87 5.71
CA VAL A 82 -25.81 -5.28 5.90
C VAL A 82 -25.95 -5.57 7.39
N VAL A 83 -27.19 -5.75 7.83
CA VAL A 83 -27.52 -6.10 9.20
C VAL A 83 -28.02 -7.54 9.20
N VAL A 84 -27.29 -8.43 9.86
CA VAL A 84 -27.80 -9.77 10.16
C VAL A 84 -28.93 -9.58 11.18
N TRP A 85 -30.13 -9.98 10.81
CA TRP A 85 -31.32 -9.94 11.67
C TRP A 85 -31.53 -11.34 12.23
N THR A 86 -31.39 -11.53 13.54
CA THR A 86 -31.49 -12.86 14.20
C THR A 86 -32.90 -13.23 14.64
N GLN A 87 -33.87 -12.31 14.50
CA GLN A 87 -35.28 -12.43 14.86
C GLN A 87 -35.54 -12.38 16.37
N ASP A 88 -34.50 -12.49 17.19
CA ASP A 88 -34.55 -12.15 18.59
C ASP A 88 -34.25 -10.65 18.78
N TYR A 89 -35.28 -9.92 19.23
CA TYR A 89 -35.21 -8.48 19.45
C TYR A 89 -34.12 -8.07 20.43
N ALA A 90 -33.83 -8.88 21.44
CA ALA A 90 -32.81 -8.56 22.44
C ALA A 90 -31.39 -8.60 21.82
N THR A 91 -31.08 -9.67 21.09
CA THR A 91 -29.80 -9.80 20.39
C THR A 91 -29.63 -8.75 19.28
N ASP A 92 -30.67 -8.49 18.49
CA ASP A 92 -30.65 -7.46 17.46
C ASP A 92 -30.42 -6.05 18.06
N ARG A 93 -31.07 -5.74 19.18
CA ARG A 93 -30.89 -4.46 19.88
C ARG A 93 -29.50 -4.30 20.48
N ILE A 94 -28.93 -5.35 21.05
CA ILE A 94 -27.55 -5.35 21.56
C ILE A 94 -26.56 -5.15 20.41
N ALA A 95 -26.77 -5.82 19.28
CA ALA A 95 -25.92 -5.65 18.09
C ALA A 95 -25.99 -4.22 17.54
N GLU A 96 -27.18 -3.62 17.48
CA GLU A 96 -27.38 -2.22 17.10
C GLU A 96 -26.67 -1.26 18.06
N LEU A 97 -26.80 -1.46 19.37
CA LEU A 97 -26.10 -0.65 20.38
C LEU A 97 -24.58 -0.78 20.27
N LYS A 98 -24.05 -1.99 20.06
CA LYS A 98 -22.61 -2.21 19.81
C LYS A 98 -22.14 -1.47 18.56
N ARG A 99 -22.90 -1.51 17.45
CA ARG A 99 -22.60 -0.73 16.24
C ARG A 99 -22.61 0.76 16.51
N ASN A 100 -23.65 1.28 17.17
CA ASN A 100 -23.75 2.69 17.52
C ASN A 100 -22.61 3.16 18.43
N MET A 101 -22.23 2.35 19.42
CA MET A 101 -21.06 2.61 20.26
C MET A 101 -19.76 2.61 19.45
N ALA A 102 -19.56 1.63 18.58
CA ALA A 102 -18.40 1.59 17.68
C ALA A 102 -18.36 2.81 16.74
N THR A 103 -19.49 3.25 16.20
CA THR A 103 -19.59 4.47 15.37
C THR A 103 -19.23 5.71 16.19
N ARG A 104 -19.69 5.82 17.44
CA ARG A 104 -19.33 6.93 18.34
C ARG A 104 -17.83 6.92 18.68
N VAL A 105 -17.27 5.75 18.99
CA VAL A 105 -15.82 5.60 19.25
C VAL A 105 -15.01 5.97 18.01
N ARG A 106 -15.39 5.50 16.81
CA ARG A 106 -14.76 5.90 15.53
C ARG A 106 -14.93 7.39 15.25
N ALA A 107 -16.04 8.00 15.65
CA ALA A 107 -16.27 9.43 15.48
C ALA A 107 -15.35 10.26 16.38
N GLN A 108 -15.09 9.77 17.59
CA GLN A 108 -14.21 10.37 18.60
C GLN A 108 -12.72 10.15 18.34
N GLN A 109 -12.34 9.05 17.68
CA GLN A 109 -10.95 8.74 17.32
C GLN A 109 -10.68 9.12 15.85
N PRO A 110 -10.01 10.26 15.57
CA PRO A 110 -9.66 10.65 14.20
C PRO A 110 -8.86 9.58 13.47
N GLU A 111 -8.05 8.81 14.22
CA GLU A 111 -7.21 7.73 13.72
C GLU A 111 -8.01 6.52 13.20
N ALA A 112 -9.20 6.28 13.76
CA ALA A 112 -10.09 5.17 13.39
C ALA A 112 -10.99 5.50 12.17
N LYS A 113 -10.96 6.74 11.65
CA LYS A 113 -11.76 7.16 10.48
C LYS A 113 -11.25 6.63 9.14
N GLY A 114 -10.31 5.69 9.15
CA GLY A 114 -9.68 5.14 7.96
C GLY A 114 -8.67 6.12 7.34
N GLN A 115 -7.81 5.61 6.47
CA GLN A 115 -6.71 6.37 5.87
C GLN A 115 -7.15 7.52 4.94
N ASP A 116 -8.44 7.63 4.60
CA ASP A 116 -8.93 8.38 3.42
C ASP A 116 -9.79 9.62 3.76
N ARG A 117 -9.89 10.05 5.03
CA ARG A 117 -10.78 11.18 5.41
C ARG A 117 -10.10 12.25 6.26
N TRP A 118 -9.03 12.83 5.73
CA TRP A 118 -8.73 14.23 5.98
C TRP A 118 -9.68 15.08 5.12
N ASP A 119 -10.98 15.08 5.41
CA ASP A 119 -11.89 16.03 4.77
C ASP A 119 -11.66 17.39 5.46
N LYS A 120 -11.16 18.39 4.72
CA LYS A 120 -11.40 19.79 5.11
C LYS A 120 -12.90 19.95 5.36
N PRO A 121 -13.34 20.74 6.36
CA PRO A 121 -14.76 20.96 6.62
C PRO A 121 -15.49 21.31 5.32
N LYS A 122 -16.62 20.65 5.07
CA LYS A 122 -17.45 20.88 3.87
C LYS A 122 -17.81 22.35 3.81
N LEU A 123 -17.23 23.10 2.88
CA LEU A 123 -17.72 24.43 2.56
C LEU A 123 -19.11 24.28 1.91
N PRO A 124 -20.13 25.06 2.36
CA PRO A 124 -21.46 24.97 1.78
C PRO A 124 -21.42 25.28 0.29
N GLY A 125 -21.97 24.37 -0.54
CA GLY A 125 -22.04 24.52 -2.00
C GLY A 125 -20.96 23.78 -2.80
N GLU A 126 -19.88 23.30 -2.18
CA GLU A 126 -18.80 22.61 -2.90
C GLU A 126 -19.02 21.09 -2.96
N ARG A 127 -18.74 20.49 -4.13
CA ARG A 127 -18.82 19.04 -4.33
C ARG A 127 -17.62 18.39 -3.64
N ARG A 128 -17.83 17.31 -2.87
CA ARG A 128 -16.73 16.58 -2.22
C ARG A 128 -15.73 16.11 -3.29
N ARG A 129 -14.49 16.58 -3.20
CA ARG A 129 -13.37 16.07 -4.02
C ARG A 129 -12.47 15.21 -3.15
N ARG A 130 -11.91 14.15 -3.72
CA ARG A 130 -10.84 13.39 -3.07
C ARG A 130 -9.66 14.33 -2.85
N ILE A 131 -9.21 14.46 -1.60
CA ILE A 131 -8.04 15.24 -1.24
C ILE A 131 -6.83 14.60 -1.93
N VAL A 132 -6.13 15.37 -2.76
CA VAL A 132 -4.86 14.94 -3.32
C VAL A 132 -3.80 15.45 -2.36
N ARG A 133 -3.26 14.57 -1.50
CA ARG A 133 -2.34 14.94 -0.41
C ARG A 133 -1.24 15.89 -0.86
N GLU A 134 -0.55 15.57 -1.96
CA GLU A 134 0.54 16.39 -2.50
C GLU A 134 0.10 17.83 -2.84
N LYS A 135 -1.16 18.04 -3.20
CA LYS A 135 -1.72 19.36 -3.56
C LYS A 135 -2.36 20.09 -2.38
N ASP A 136 -3.10 19.36 -1.55
CA ASP A 136 -3.96 19.93 -0.53
C ASP A 136 -3.28 20.02 0.85
N ALA A 137 -2.21 19.25 1.08
CA ALA A 137 -1.39 19.23 2.29
C ALA A 137 0.11 18.99 1.93
N PRO A 138 0.78 19.99 1.31
CA PRO A 138 2.20 19.86 0.93
C PRO A 138 3.14 19.70 2.13
N GLU A 139 2.67 20.06 3.33
CA GLU A 139 3.38 19.90 4.61
C GLU A 139 3.23 18.50 5.21
N ALA A 140 2.44 17.61 4.60
CA ALA A 140 2.32 16.22 5.05
C ALA A 140 3.60 15.44 4.72
N PRO A 141 3.95 14.42 5.53
CA PRO A 141 5.08 13.55 5.21
C PRO A 141 4.88 12.90 3.83
N PRO A 142 5.94 12.82 2.99
CA PRO A 142 5.83 12.25 1.66
C PRO A 142 5.58 10.75 1.72
N GLU A 143 4.64 10.25 0.90
CA GLU A 143 4.32 8.83 0.86
C GLU A 143 5.52 8.00 0.39
N PRO A 144 5.86 6.91 1.10
CA PRO A 144 7.00 6.09 0.78
C PRO A 144 6.75 5.30 -0.53
N PRO A 145 7.82 4.88 -1.21
CA PRO A 145 7.71 4.11 -2.43
C PRO A 145 6.94 2.79 -2.20
N SER A 146 6.07 2.46 -3.16
CA SER A 146 5.21 1.27 -3.07
C SER A 146 5.97 -0.04 -3.22
N SER A 147 7.12 -0.05 -3.90
CA SER A 147 7.96 -1.24 -4.02
C SER A 147 9.43 -0.88 -4.25
N GLY A 148 10.31 -1.83 -3.92
CA GLY A 148 11.75 -1.68 -4.13
C GLY A 148 12.09 -1.41 -5.60
N TYR A 149 11.31 -1.99 -6.52
CA TYR A 149 11.44 -1.74 -7.95
C TYR A 149 11.25 -0.26 -8.32
N ILE A 150 10.33 0.47 -7.68
CA ILE A 150 10.11 1.90 -7.97
C ILE A 150 11.32 2.74 -7.56
N ILE A 151 11.97 2.39 -6.45
CA ILE A 151 13.22 3.05 -6.01
C ILE A 151 14.31 2.82 -7.05
N PHE A 152 14.56 1.54 -7.39
CA PHE A 152 15.55 1.17 -8.39
C PHE A 152 15.27 1.84 -9.75
N LEU A 153 14.00 1.88 -10.17
CA LEU A 153 13.58 2.52 -11.41
C LEU A 153 13.94 4.00 -11.43
N GLY A 154 13.66 4.73 -10.35
CA GLY A 154 14.02 6.15 -10.23
C GLY A 154 15.54 6.37 -10.25
N GLN A 155 16.28 5.54 -9.50
CA GLN A 155 17.74 5.63 -9.41
C GLN A 155 18.39 5.34 -10.76
N MET A 156 18.00 4.24 -11.41
CA MET A 156 18.56 3.85 -12.70
C MET A 156 18.14 4.78 -13.85
N THR A 157 16.92 5.33 -13.81
CA THR A 157 16.50 6.36 -14.78
C THR A 157 17.38 7.60 -14.68
N THR A 158 17.75 7.98 -13.45
CA THR A 158 18.66 9.11 -13.20
C THR A 158 20.04 8.81 -13.77
N LYS A 159 20.59 7.63 -13.48
CA LYS A 159 21.86 7.16 -14.05
C LYS A 159 21.87 7.17 -15.58
N MET A 160 20.92 6.49 -16.23
CA MET A 160 20.88 6.41 -17.70
C MET A 160 20.75 7.78 -18.37
N ARG A 161 20.10 8.74 -17.73
CA ARG A 161 20.00 10.12 -18.24
C ARG A 161 21.32 10.88 -18.10
N HIS A 162 22.05 10.66 -17.01
CA HIS A 162 23.36 11.25 -16.80
C HIS A 162 24.42 10.65 -17.73
N ASP A 163 24.36 9.33 -17.96
CA ASP A 163 25.27 8.60 -18.85
C ASP A 163 25.05 8.97 -20.32
N ARG A 164 23.83 9.38 -20.69
CA ARG A 164 23.42 9.66 -22.07
C ARG A 164 22.71 11.01 -22.20
N PRO A 165 23.40 12.14 -21.91
CA PRO A 165 22.76 13.46 -21.87
C PRO A 165 22.25 13.92 -23.25
N ASN A 166 22.87 13.43 -24.32
CA ASN A 166 22.56 13.82 -25.70
C ASN A 166 21.55 12.88 -26.39
N GLU A 167 21.21 11.72 -25.81
CA GLU A 167 20.25 10.79 -26.43
C GLU A 167 18.82 11.27 -26.20
N GLN A 168 17.94 11.11 -27.20
CA GLN A 168 16.53 11.41 -27.02
C GLN A 168 15.95 10.47 -25.94
N HIS A 169 15.63 11.02 -24.77
CA HIS A 169 15.07 10.23 -23.67
C HIS A 169 13.66 9.70 -24.02
N SER A 170 13.58 8.42 -24.37
CA SER A 170 12.32 7.69 -24.50
C SER A 170 12.02 6.97 -23.19
N GLN A 171 11.07 7.49 -22.41
CA GLN A 171 10.71 6.91 -21.11
C GLN A 171 10.31 5.43 -21.23
N THR A 172 9.53 5.06 -22.25
CA THR A 172 9.11 3.67 -22.47
C THR A 172 10.31 2.74 -22.68
N ARG A 173 11.27 3.15 -23.51
CA ARG A 173 12.47 2.34 -23.80
C ARG A 173 13.34 2.21 -22.55
N VAL A 174 13.55 3.32 -21.84
CA VAL A 174 14.34 3.32 -20.60
C VAL A 174 13.69 2.45 -19.53
N VAL A 175 12.38 2.55 -19.32
CA VAL A 175 11.65 1.68 -18.37
C VAL A 175 11.76 0.20 -18.77
N GLN A 176 11.72 -0.13 -20.07
CA GLN A 176 11.89 -1.51 -20.55
C GLN A 176 13.30 -2.03 -20.29
N GLU A 177 14.33 -1.22 -20.59
CA GLU A 177 15.73 -1.55 -20.31
C GLU A 177 15.95 -1.76 -18.80
N ILE A 178 15.41 -0.88 -17.95
CA ILE A 178 15.47 -1.01 -16.49
C ILE A 178 14.71 -2.23 -15.99
N SER A 179 13.52 -2.52 -16.52
CA SER A 179 12.76 -3.73 -16.18
C SER A 179 13.54 -5.01 -16.50
N LYS A 180 14.34 -5.00 -17.58
CA LYS A 180 15.21 -6.12 -17.93
C LYS A 180 16.37 -6.24 -16.94
N MET A 181 17.00 -5.12 -16.59
CA MET A 181 18.04 -5.07 -15.56
C MET A 181 17.53 -5.56 -14.19
N TRP A 182 16.31 -5.17 -13.80
CA TRP A 182 15.69 -5.64 -12.56
C TRP A 182 15.50 -7.15 -12.51
N ARG A 183 15.01 -7.75 -13.60
CA ARG A 183 14.67 -9.18 -13.61
C ARG A 183 15.86 -10.09 -13.81
N ILE A 184 16.85 -9.67 -14.61
CA ILE A 184 17.96 -10.53 -15.06
C ILE A 184 19.30 -10.03 -14.54
N GLY A 185 19.48 -8.72 -14.41
CA GLY A 185 20.76 -8.11 -14.10
C GLY A 185 21.07 -7.97 -12.61
N LEU A 186 20.05 -7.92 -11.75
CA LEU A 186 20.21 -7.76 -10.30
C LEU A 186 20.23 -9.11 -9.57
N SER A 187 21.19 -9.26 -8.66
CA SER A 187 21.22 -10.39 -7.75
C SER A 187 20.03 -10.37 -6.79
N ASP A 188 19.72 -11.51 -6.17
CA ASP A 188 18.67 -11.57 -5.15
C ASP A 188 19.03 -10.71 -3.93
N GLU A 189 20.31 -10.61 -3.57
CA GLU A 189 20.80 -9.76 -2.47
C GLU A 189 20.53 -8.27 -2.73
N GLU A 190 20.80 -7.80 -3.95
CA GLU A 190 20.53 -6.41 -4.32
C GLU A 190 19.03 -6.13 -4.39
N ARG A 191 18.21 -7.10 -4.84
CA ARG A 191 16.75 -6.97 -4.80
C ARG A 191 16.22 -6.92 -3.37
N GLN A 192 16.79 -7.72 -2.48
CA GLN A 192 16.46 -7.70 -1.05
C GLN A 192 16.81 -6.35 -0.42
N TYR A 193 17.95 -5.75 -0.78
CA TYR A 193 18.31 -4.40 -0.32
C TYR A 193 17.20 -3.36 -0.60
N TYR A 194 16.62 -3.36 -1.80
CA TYR A 194 15.52 -2.45 -2.14
C TYR A 194 14.21 -2.81 -1.45
N ALA A 195 13.97 -4.11 -1.18
CA ALA A 195 12.81 -4.54 -0.39
C ALA A 195 12.92 -4.02 1.06
N ASP A 196 14.08 -4.22 1.69
CA ASP A 196 14.38 -3.76 3.04
C ASP A 196 14.31 -2.23 3.15
N PHE A 197 14.83 -1.52 2.13
CA PHE A 197 14.68 -0.07 2.04
C PHE A 197 13.20 0.34 2.10
N CYS A 198 12.36 -0.29 1.26
CA CYS A 198 10.93 0.03 1.20
C CYS A 198 10.21 -0.25 2.52
N GLU A 199 10.55 -1.36 3.17
CA GLU A 199 9.96 -1.73 4.45
C GLU A 199 10.33 -0.71 5.55
N GLN A 200 11.61 -0.37 5.66
CA GLN A 200 12.11 0.62 6.63
C GLN A 200 11.48 2.00 6.38
N ALA A 201 11.43 2.45 5.13
CA ALA A 201 10.81 3.72 4.77
C ALA A 201 9.30 3.77 5.12
N ARG A 202 8.59 2.64 5.01
CA ARG A 202 7.18 2.54 5.41
C ARG A 202 7.01 2.59 6.92
N VAL A 203 7.91 1.99 7.69
CA VAL A 203 7.88 2.04 9.15
C VAL A 203 8.07 3.48 9.63
N GLU A 204 9.08 4.18 9.11
CA GLU A 204 9.30 5.59 9.46
C GLU A 204 8.15 6.48 9.02
N TYR A 205 7.62 6.28 7.81
CA TYR A 205 6.47 7.03 7.33
C TYR A 205 5.25 6.85 8.25
N LYS A 206 4.97 5.64 8.74
CA LYS A 206 3.85 5.41 9.66
C LYS A 206 4.00 6.22 10.96
N GLN A 207 5.23 6.32 11.48
CA GLN A 207 5.52 7.13 12.66
C GLN A 207 5.31 8.63 12.35
N GLN A 208 5.83 9.10 11.21
CA GLN A 208 5.65 10.50 10.78
C GLN A 208 4.20 10.86 10.51
N ASP A 209 3.44 9.97 9.86
CA ASP A 209 2.01 10.16 9.61
C ASP A 209 1.24 10.21 10.93
N LEU A 210 1.61 9.40 11.93
CA LEU A 210 1.03 9.48 13.27
C LEU A 210 1.35 10.81 13.97
N GLU A 211 2.62 11.25 13.96
CA GLU A 211 3.04 12.54 14.51
C GLU A 211 2.35 13.72 13.83
N PHE A 212 2.26 13.68 12.49
CA PHE A 212 1.59 14.69 11.68
C PHE A 212 0.10 14.76 12.01
N ARG A 213 -0.55 13.60 12.19
CA ARG A 213 -1.96 13.53 12.59
C ARG A 213 -2.18 14.08 13.99
N ALA A 214 -1.24 13.86 14.91
CA ALA A 214 -1.36 14.33 16.28
C ALA A 214 -1.08 15.84 16.42
N THR A 215 -0.08 16.38 15.72
CA THR A 215 0.44 17.73 15.96
C THR A 215 0.27 18.71 14.80
N GLY A 216 -0.07 18.22 13.61
CA GLY A 216 -0.05 19.01 12.36
C GLY A 216 1.36 19.25 11.81
N THR A 217 2.39 18.72 12.46
CA THR A 217 3.80 18.79 12.03
C THR A 217 4.47 17.42 12.19
N PHE A 218 5.58 17.17 11.50
CA PHE A 218 6.29 15.89 11.64
C PHE A 218 7.80 16.10 11.63
N LYS A 219 8.53 15.18 12.27
CA LYS A 219 9.99 15.17 12.18
C LYS A 219 10.44 14.49 10.88
N PRO A 220 11.24 15.17 10.03
CA PRO A 220 11.78 14.54 8.83
C PRO A 220 12.59 13.29 9.15
N SER A 221 12.54 12.31 8.24
CA SER A 221 13.25 11.04 8.37
C SER A 221 14.75 11.26 8.55
N GLU A 222 15.37 10.55 9.49
CA GLU A 222 16.83 10.58 9.68
C GLU A 222 17.56 9.74 8.62
N GLU A 223 16.95 8.65 8.16
CA GLU A 223 17.59 7.71 7.25
C GLU A 223 17.27 7.94 5.78
N PHE A 224 16.09 8.44 5.45
CA PHE A 224 15.59 8.54 4.09
C PHE A 224 15.32 9.99 3.69
N VAL A 225 15.57 10.29 2.41
CA VAL A 225 15.22 11.58 1.82
C VAL A 225 14.57 11.35 0.46
N ARG A 226 13.51 12.11 0.20
CA ARG A 226 12.94 12.28 -1.14
C ARG A 226 13.54 13.55 -1.73
N GLU A 227 14.43 13.40 -2.72
CA GLU A 227 15.09 14.53 -3.39
C GLU A 227 14.08 15.42 -4.11
N ALA A 228 14.17 16.73 -3.85
CA ALA A 228 13.22 17.71 -4.36
C ALA A 228 13.32 17.83 -5.89
N GLY A 229 12.15 17.83 -6.56
CA GLY A 229 12.03 18.00 -8.01
C GLY A 229 12.12 16.73 -8.84
N VAL A 230 12.87 15.71 -8.40
CA VAL A 230 12.99 14.43 -9.12
C VAL A 230 12.11 13.36 -8.46
N GLY A 231 11.81 13.51 -7.16
CA GLY A 231 11.04 12.52 -6.41
C GLY A 231 11.83 11.24 -6.16
N LEU A 232 13.16 11.31 -6.20
CA LEU A 232 14.06 10.19 -6.00
C LEU A 232 14.21 9.88 -4.51
N TRP A 233 14.05 8.61 -4.14
CA TRP A 233 14.27 8.14 -2.78
C TRP A 233 15.70 7.62 -2.61
N VAL A 234 16.42 8.15 -1.63
CA VAL A 234 17.82 7.78 -1.33
C VAL A 234 18.02 7.75 0.19
N ARG A 235 18.95 6.90 0.67
CA ARG A 235 19.40 6.97 2.07
C ARG A 235 20.23 8.23 2.32
N LYS A 236 20.06 8.90 3.45
CA LYS A 236 20.91 10.02 3.89
C LYS A 236 22.30 9.55 4.30
N THR A 237 22.38 8.45 5.05
CA THR A 237 23.63 7.94 5.61
C THR A 237 24.54 7.32 4.56
N TRP A 238 25.67 7.97 4.26
CA TRP A 238 26.64 7.54 3.22
C TRP A 238 27.11 6.09 3.37
N LYS A 239 27.33 5.62 4.61
CA LYS A 239 27.79 4.25 4.89
C LYS A 239 26.78 3.18 4.47
N LYS A 240 25.48 3.48 4.55
CA LYS A 240 24.37 2.57 4.19
C LYS A 240 23.99 2.64 2.70
N LYS A 241 24.58 3.58 1.94
CA LYS A 241 24.29 3.75 0.51
C LYS A 241 24.85 2.61 -0.31
N ASN A 242 24.05 2.13 -1.27
CA ASN A 242 24.53 1.21 -2.30
C ASN A 242 25.48 1.95 -3.28
N VAL A 243 26.23 1.22 -4.10
CA VAL A 243 27.11 1.72 -5.16
C VAL A 243 26.37 2.70 -6.07
N LEU A 244 25.16 2.33 -6.54
CA LEU A 244 24.33 3.18 -7.39
C LEU A 244 23.92 4.49 -6.69
N GLU A 245 23.58 4.44 -5.40
CA GLU A 245 23.21 5.63 -4.63
C GLU A 245 24.39 6.56 -4.39
N LYS A 246 25.60 5.99 -4.22
CA LYS A 246 26.84 6.76 -4.11
C LYS A 246 27.19 7.44 -5.42
N GLU A 247 27.05 6.73 -6.54
CA GLU A 247 27.24 7.26 -7.89
C GLU A 247 26.26 8.42 -8.17
N ILE A 248 24.97 8.23 -7.90
CA ILE A 248 23.96 9.28 -8.10
C ILE A 248 24.23 10.51 -7.21
N ALA A 249 24.71 10.30 -5.98
CA ALA A 249 25.05 11.40 -5.09
C ALA A 249 26.28 12.23 -5.53
N GLN A 250 27.07 11.73 -6.48
CA GLN A 250 28.18 12.46 -7.09
C GLN A 250 27.75 13.31 -8.29
N TYR A 251 26.52 13.15 -8.80
CA TYR A 251 26.05 13.93 -9.94
C TYR A 251 25.74 15.38 -9.53
N ASP A 252 26.48 16.33 -10.10
CA ASP A 252 26.35 17.78 -9.83
C ASP A 252 24.92 18.29 -10.05
N THR A 253 24.25 17.77 -11.08
CA THR A 253 22.85 18.09 -11.35
C THR A 253 22.06 16.82 -11.62
N VAL A 254 21.24 16.44 -10.64
CA VAL A 254 20.07 15.57 -10.87
C VAL A 254 19.01 16.30 -11.72
N LYS A 255 19.14 17.63 -11.85
CA LYS A 255 18.34 18.45 -12.76
C LYS A 255 18.69 18.12 -14.19
N PHE A 256 17.69 17.63 -14.93
CA PHE A 256 17.81 17.30 -16.35
C PHE A 256 18.47 18.45 -17.12
N PRO A 257 19.56 18.21 -17.88
CA PRO A 257 20.07 19.24 -18.78
C PRO A 257 18.95 19.64 -19.74
N MET A 258 18.88 20.94 -20.03
CA MET A 258 17.91 21.42 -21.02
C MET A 258 18.15 20.68 -22.33
N ARG A 259 17.07 20.29 -23.01
CA ARG A 259 17.17 19.65 -24.32
C ARG A 259 18.03 20.54 -25.23
N PRO A 260 18.99 19.98 -25.99
CA PRO A 260 19.76 20.77 -26.94
C PRO A 260 18.82 21.52 -27.90
N PRO A 261 19.04 22.83 -28.16
CA PRO A 261 18.14 23.64 -28.97
C PRO A 261 17.86 23.08 -30.36
N GLU A 262 18.83 22.33 -30.93
CA GLU A 262 18.72 21.68 -32.24
C GLU A 262 17.51 20.75 -32.36
N PHE A 263 17.08 20.13 -31.26
CA PHE A 263 15.95 19.19 -31.25
C PHE A 263 14.61 19.84 -30.87
N ASP A 264 14.59 21.12 -30.52
CA ASP A 264 13.37 21.78 -30.05
C ASP A 264 12.34 21.97 -31.16
N GLU A 265 12.78 22.27 -32.38
CA GLU A 265 11.87 22.43 -33.53
C GLU A 265 11.20 21.10 -33.90
N ALA A 266 12.00 20.02 -33.99
CA ALA A 266 11.50 18.69 -34.28
C ALA A 266 10.52 18.20 -33.21
N TYR A 267 10.75 18.57 -31.94
CA TYR A 267 9.83 18.26 -30.86
C TYR A 267 8.53 19.07 -30.96
N LYS A 268 8.61 20.39 -31.15
CA LYS A 268 7.43 21.26 -31.30
C LYS A 268 6.54 20.76 -32.45
N LYS A 269 7.13 20.38 -33.58
CA LYS A 269 6.41 19.78 -34.72
C LYS A 269 5.68 18.49 -34.32
N ARG A 270 6.38 17.54 -33.66
CA ARG A 270 5.77 16.29 -33.17
C ARG A 270 4.66 16.53 -32.15
N GLU A 271 4.80 17.52 -31.26
CA GLU A 271 3.78 17.85 -30.27
C GLU A 271 2.53 18.45 -30.91
N ILE A 272 2.71 19.35 -31.89
CA ILE A 272 1.61 19.90 -32.70
C ILE A 272 0.88 18.79 -33.44
N GLU A 273 1.62 17.90 -34.09
CA GLU A 273 1.06 16.75 -34.82
C GLU A 273 0.31 15.79 -33.88
N SER A 274 0.87 15.48 -32.71
CA SER A 274 0.20 14.66 -31.68
C SER A 274 -1.09 15.32 -31.18
N LYS A 275 -1.07 16.63 -30.92
CA LYS A 275 -2.27 17.39 -30.54
C LYS A 275 -3.32 17.38 -31.65
N ARG A 276 -2.92 17.57 -32.91
CA ARG A 276 -3.81 17.47 -34.08
C ARG A 276 -4.43 16.08 -34.17
N ARG A 277 -3.63 15.02 -34.09
CA ARG A 277 -4.08 13.62 -34.16
C ARG A 277 -5.06 13.28 -33.02
N ARG A 278 -4.79 13.75 -31.79
CA ARG A 278 -5.72 13.59 -30.66
C ARG A 278 -7.05 14.31 -30.91
N LYS A 279 -7.01 15.55 -31.42
CA LYS A 279 -8.23 16.31 -31.77
C LYS A 279 -9.04 15.60 -32.87
N LEU A 280 -8.39 15.06 -33.90
CA LEU A 280 -9.05 14.31 -34.97
C LEU A 280 -9.66 13.00 -34.48
N LYS A 281 -8.94 12.26 -33.62
CA LYS A 281 -9.47 11.05 -32.96
C LYS A 281 -10.70 11.37 -32.11
N GLN A 282 -10.67 12.45 -31.33
CA GLN A 282 -11.82 12.89 -30.54
C GLN A 282 -13.03 13.30 -31.40
N LYS A 283 -12.79 13.83 -32.61
CA LYS A 283 -13.82 14.17 -33.59
C LYS A 283 -14.31 12.96 -34.41
N GLY A 284 -13.75 11.75 -34.21
CA GLY A 284 -14.11 10.57 -35.01
C GLY A 284 -13.64 10.61 -36.47
N LEU A 285 -12.77 11.58 -36.81
CA LEU A 285 -12.22 11.81 -38.15
C LEU A 285 -10.94 10.99 -38.42
N LEU A 286 -10.56 10.10 -37.50
CA LEU A 286 -9.47 9.15 -37.70
C LEU A 286 -10.06 7.77 -38.01
N ASN A 287 -9.50 7.08 -39.00
CA ASN A 287 -9.71 5.66 -39.21
C ASN A 287 -9.04 4.83 -38.10
N GLU A 288 -9.41 3.56 -37.98
CA GLU A 288 -8.77 2.62 -37.05
C GLU A 288 -7.26 2.47 -37.33
N ASP A 289 -6.88 2.56 -38.61
CA ASP A 289 -5.48 2.55 -39.08
C ASP A 289 -4.71 3.85 -38.78
N GLY A 290 -5.39 4.86 -38.24
CA GLY A 290 -4.79 6.14 -37.88
C GLY A 290 -4.66 7.17 -39.01
N THR A 291 -5.16 6.86 -40.20
CA THR A 291 -5.26 7.80 -41.33
C THR A 291 -6.45 8.76 -41.16
N GLU A 292 -6.34 9.97 -41.71
CA GLU A 292 -7.43 10.95 -41.69
C GLU A 292 -8.55 10.48 -42.64
N LYS A 293 -9.81 10.49 -42.17
CA LYS A 293 -10.96 10.21 -43.03
C LYS A 293 -11.06 11.33 -44.09
N PRO A 294 -11.21 10.99 -45.38
CA PRO A 294 -11.52 12.00 -46.38
C PRO A 294 -12.85 12.66 -45.99
N LEU A 295 -12.84 14.00 -46.00
CA LEU A 295 -14.02 14.83 -45.77
C LEU A 295 -15.02 14.70 -46.91
#